data_AF-A0A7K2JYF6-F1
#
_entry.id   AF-A0A7K2JYF6-F1
#
_cell.length_a   1.000
_cell.length_b   1.000
_cell.length_c   1.000
_cell.angle_alpha   90.00
_cell.angle_beta   90.00
_cell.angle_gamma   90.00
#
_symmetry.space_group_name_H-M   'P 1'
#
loop_
_entity.id
_entity.type
_entity.pdbx_description
1 polymer ?
#
loop_
_entity_poly.entity_id
_entity_poly.type
_entity_poly.pdbx_seq_one_letter_code
_entity_poly.pdbx_strand_id
1 'polypeptide(L)'
;GNATQNFWRSAENLAITPSNGTDRWAVAQAAPFRRIHVKGGLNLAPNGYGWASGGYIADSKIDGTVGPYSQQQWYTRDSSVGGWTNGVWNMTFTGVEGAPASNFETGPYTTLDTTPISREKPFLYLDGNEYKVRVPAKRTNARGVSWPANAGGTSLPLSQFYVVKPGATAATINAALDQGLNLLFTPGVYHVDRTINVNRANTVVLGLGLATIVPDNGVDALHVADVDGVRLAGFLIDAGPVRSEALLRIGTPGASADHSANPTTMQDVFIRVGGAGPGKATDSVVVESDDVIIDHTWIWRADHGEGVGWETNRADYGLRVNGDDVLATGLFVEHFNKYDVYWSGERGRTIFFQNEKAYDAPNAAAITHDGIVGYAAYKVADTVSEHDAVALGSYCNYTSDDTIVQHHGFQVPVKPGVRMRHLMVISLGGKGQYAHVINDTGAPTSGTDTVPSKVTQFP
;
A
#
# COMPACT_ATOMS: atom_id res chain seq x y z
N GLY A 1 -9.48 17.79 -14.23
CA GLY A 1 -9.40 17.01 -15.48
C GLY A 1 -8.54 15.79 -15.26
N ASN A 2 -7.26 16.00 -14.97
CA ASN A 2 -6.34 14.96 -14.49
C ASN A 2 -6.54 14.70 -12.98
N ALA A 3 -6.57 13.45 -12.55
CA ALA A 3 -6.68 13.00 -11.16
C ALA A 3 -5.45 12.22 -10.65
N THR A 4 -4.36 12.11 -11.44
CA THR A 4 -3.13 11.37 -11.07
C THR A 4 -2.36 11.96 -9.88
N GLN A 5 -2.82 13.09 -9.31
CA GLN A 5 -2.24 13.72 -8.11
C GLN A 5 -3.28 13.96 -7.00
N ASN A 6 -4.44 13.32 -7.07
CA ASN A 6 -5.48 13.42 -6.04
C ASN A 6 -5.17 12.48 -4.86
N PHE A 7 -4.07 12.77 -4.15
CA PHE A 7 -3.53 11.95 -3.06
C PHE A 7 -4.05 12.37 -1.67
N TRP A 8 -3.56 11.63 -0.66
CA TRP A 8 -3.53 11.96 0.77
C TRP A 8 -4.83 12.53 1.33
N ARG A 9 -5.89 11.74 1.22
CA ARG A 9 -7.22 12.04 1.77
C ARG A 9 -7.94 10.75 2.10
N SER A 10 -8.97 10.76 2.93
CA SER A 10 -9.68 9.53 3.28
C SER A 10 -11.16 9.78 3.51
N ALA A 11 -11.97 8.76 3.30
CA ALA A 11 -13.37 8.73 3.72
C ALA A 11 -13.63 7.44 4.52
N GLU A 12 -14.24 7.58 5.70
CA GLU A 12 -14.48 6.43 6.59
C GLU A 12 -15.79 6.56 7.40
N ASN A 13 -16.50 5.43 7.55
CA ASN A 13 -17.63 5.26 8.48
C ASN A 13 -18.81 6.24 8.24
N LEU A 14 -19.23 6.37 6.97
CA LEU A 14 -20.31 7.26 6.54
C LEU A 14 -21.39 6.50 5.76
N ALA A 15 -22.61 7.04 5.74
CA ALA A 15 -23.62 6.68 4.75
C ALA A 15 -23.87 7.89 3.83
N ILE A 16 -23.74 7.68 2.52
CA ILE A 16 -23.83 8.71 1.50
C ILE A 16 -25.07 8.47 0.66
N THR A 17 -25.98 9.46 0.61
CA THR A 17 -27.09 9.50 -0.36
C THR A 17 -26.75 10.58 -1.40
N PRO A 18 -26.15 10.22 -2.54
CA PRO A 18 -25.75 11.21 -3.54
C PRO A 18 -26.98 11.89 -4.16
N SER A 19 -26.94 13.23 -4.28
CA SER A 19 -28.09 14.04 -4.73
C SER A 19 -28.56 13.74 -6.15
N ASN A 20 -27.67 13.27 -7.01
CA ASN A 20 -27.95 12.85 -8.39
C ASN A 20 -27.90 11.31 -8.57
N GLY A 21 -27.90 10.55 -7.47
CA GLY A 21 -27.82 9.08 -7.49
C GLY A 21 -26.42 8.51 -7.68
N THR A 22 -25.35 9.31 -7.83
CA THR A 22 -23.97 8.82 -7.93
C THR A 22 -22.98 9.70 -7.18
N ASP A 23 -22.28 9.13 -6.20
CA ASP A 23 -21.16 9.80 -5.54
C ASP A 23 -19.91 9.76 -6.45
N ARG A 24 -19.00 10.73 -6.32
CA ARG A 24 -17.74 10.74 -7.08
C ARG A 24 -16.53 10.79 -6.16
N TRP A 25 -15.74 9.71 -6.18
CA TRP A 25 -14.46 9.59 -5.49
C TRP A 25 -13.31 9.49 -6.51
N ALA A 26 -13.03 10.62 -7.18
CA ALA A 26 -12.03 10.71 -8.23
C ALA A 26 -10.61 10.88 -7.68
N VAL A 27 -9.98 9.78 -7.28
CA VAL A 27 -8.70 9.77 -6.55
C VAL A 27 -7.60 9.00 -7.26
N ALA A 28 -6.37 9.14 -6.76
CA ALA A 28 -5.24 8.29 -7.10
C ALA A 28 -4.80 7.49 -5.86
N GLN A 29 -3.49 7.30 -5.64
CA GLN A 29 -2.94 6.56 -4.50
C GLN A 29 -3.18 7.27 -3.14
N ALA A 30 -3.03 6.52 -2.04
CA ALA A 30 -3.23 6.97 -0.65
C ALA A 30 -4.55 7.71 -0.39
N ALA A 31 -5.62 7.18 -0.99
CA ALA A 31 -6.96 7.76 -0.88
C ALA A 31 -8.03 6.73 -0.46
N PRO A 32 -7.89 6.12 0.75
CA PRO A 32 -8.73 4.99 1.15
C PRO A 32 -10.20 5.38 1.28
N PHE A 33 -11.07 4.47 0.83
CA PHE A 33 -12.52 4.53 0.97
C PHE A 33 -12.98 3.31 1.78
N ARG A 34 -13.16 3.50 3.09
CA ARG A 34 -13.37 2.39 4.04
C ARG A 34 -14.72 2.51 4.74
N ARG A 35 -15.42 1.39 4.95
CA ARG A 35 -16.59 1.37 5.84
C ARG A 35 -17.68 2.37 5.42
N ILE A 36 -17.98 2.49 4.13
CA ILE A 36 -18.97 3.44 3.63
C ILE A 36 -20.17 2.71 3.03
N HIS A 37 -21.37 3.23 3.33
CA HIS A 37 -22.60 2.86 2.63
C HIS A 37 -22.93 3.91 1.57
N VAL A 38 -22.71 3.63 0.30
CA VAL A 38 -23.20 4.47 -0.80
C VAL A 38 -24.59 3.99 -1.23
N LYS A 39 -25.62 4.80 -0.96
CA LYS A 39 -27.01 4.57 -1.35
C LYS A 39 -27.26 5.04 -2.79
N GLY A 40 -26.47 4.51 -3.71
CA GLY A 40 -26.41 4.92 -5.11
C GLY A 40 -25.20 4.32 -5.82
N GLY A 41 -24.86 4.85 -6.99
CA GLY A 41 -23.63 4.51 -7.70
C GLY A 41 -22.40 5.22 -7.13
N LEU A 42 -21.21 4.73 -7.50
CA LEU A 42 -19.93 5.33 -7.14
C LEU A 42 -19.06 5.50 -8.40
N ASN A 43 -18.77 6.73 -8.80
CA ASN A 43 -17.90 7.06 -9.92
C ASN A 43 -16.48 7.34 -9.42
N LEU A 44 -15.50 6.62 -9.95
CA LEU A 44 -14.10 6.75 -9.52
C LEU A 44 -13.28 7.63 -10.48
N ALA A 45 -13.86 8.11 -11.58
CA ALA A 45 -13.18 8.96 -12.54
C ALA A 45 -13.46 10.45 -12.31
N PRO A 46 -12.50 11.34 -12.64
CA PRO A 46 -12.75 12.76 -12.69
C PRO A 46 -13.80 13.09 -13.77
N ASN A 47 -14.43 14.26 -13.65
CA ASN A 47 -15.27 14.76 -14.74
C ASN A 47 -14.43 14.87 -16.04
N GLY A 48 -14.92 14.28 -17.13
CA GLY A 48 -14.24 14.21 -18.41
C GLY A 48 -13.32 13.00 -18.62
N TYR A 49 -13.26 12.06 -17.66
CA TYR A 49 -12.49 10.80 -17.80
C TYR A 49 -10.99 11.00 -18.09
N GLY A 50 -10.39 12.05 -17.54
CA GLY A 50 -8.93 12.21 -17.56
C GLY A 50 -8.23 11.11 -16.76
N TRP A 51 -6.90 11.11 -16.82
CA TRP A 51 -6.07 10.10 -16.16
C TRP A 51 -6.34 10.02 -14.65
N ALA A 52 -6.38 8.80 -14.15
CA ALA A 52 -6.56 8.51 -12.73
C ALA A 52 -5.87 7.18 -12.40
N SER A 53 -5.17 7.12 -11.26
CA SER A 53 -4.32 5.99 -10.85
C SER A 53 -4.65 5.57 -9.41
N GLY A 54 -5.93 5.34 -9.16
CA GLY A 54 -6.42 4.79 -7.90
C GLY A 54 -6.17 3.28 -7.82
N GLY A 55 -6.71 2.59 -6.83
CA GLY A 55 -7.40 3.08 -5.66
C GLY A 55 -7.79 1.91 -4.76
N TYR A 56 -8.37 2.22 -3.61
CA TYR A 56 -8.61 1.24 -2.56
C TYR A 56 -10.00 1.41 -1.96
N ILE A 57 -10.82 0.35 -2.01
CA ILE A 57 -12.10 0.24 -1.28
C ILE A 57 -12.04 -0.97 -0.34
N ALA A 58 -12.46 -0.78 0.90
CA ALA A 58 -12.64 -1.89 1.83
C ALA A 58 -13.87 -1.73 2.71
N ASP A 59 -14.41 -2.85 3.18
CA ASP A 59 -15.51 -2.90 4.16
C ASP A 59 -16.71 -2.04 3.73
N SER A 60 -16.98 -1.89 2.44
CA SER A 60 -17.96 -0.90 1.95
C SER A 60 -19.12 -1.56 1.22
N LYS A 61 -20.29 -0.91 1.29
CA LYS A 61 -21.48 -1.31 0.55
C LYS A 61 -21.85 -0.22 -0.44
N ILE A 62 -21.84 -0.54 -1.72
CA ILE A 62 -22.30 0.33 -2.80
C ILE A 62 -23.56 -0.30 -3.36
N ASP A 63 -24.73 0.28 -3.06
CA ASP A 63 -26.03 -0.29 -3.47
C ASP A 63 -26.19 -0.31 -5.00
N GLY A 64 -25.60 0.66 -5.69
CA GLY A 64 -25.58 0.76 -7.15
C GLY A 64 -24.31 0.20 -7.78
N THR A 65 -23.99 0.71 -8.97
CA THR A 65 -22.84 0.26 -9.76
C THR A 65 -21.62 1.14 -9.46
N VAL A 66 -20.45 0.52 -9.28
CA VAL A 66 -19.16 1.21 -9.27
C VAL A 66 -18.69 1.42 -10.70
N GLY A 67 -18.32 2.66 -11.03
CA GLY A 67 -17.87 3.08 -12.35
C GLY A 67 -16.44 3.62 -12.35
N PRO A 68 -15.42 2.80 -12.70
CA PRO A 68 -14.04 3.24 -12.73
C PRO A 68 -13.68 4.11 -13.93
N TYR A 69 -14.29 3.84 -15.08
CA TYR A 69 -14.04 4.51 -16.36
C TYR A 69 -12.55 4.56 -16.73
N SER A 70 -11.88 5.69 -16.54
CA SER A 70 -10.46 5.92 -16.88
C SER A 70 -9.46 5.49 -15.80
N GLN A 71 -9.94 5.00 -14.64
CA GLN A 71 -9.06 4.47 -13.59
C GLN A 71 -8.23 3.29 -14.11
N GLN A 72 -6.91 3.44 -14.04
CA GLN A 72 -5.95 2.45 -14.56
C GLN A 72 -6.09 1.09 -13.85
N GLN A 73 -6.16 1.11 -12.52
CA GLN A 73 -6.28 -0.06 -11.67
C GLN A 73 -7.15 0.24 -10.45
N TRP A 74 -7.54 -0.80 -9.72
CA TRP A 74 -8.24 -0.66 -8.43
C TRP A 74 -8.20 -1.95 -7.63
N TYR A 75 -8.13 -1.83 -6.29
CA TYR A 75 -8.32 -2.93 -5.36
C TYR A 75 -9.57 -2.72 -4.51
N THR A 76 -10.44 -3.73 -4.49
CA THR A 76 -11.62 -3.75 -3.62
C THR A 76 -11.61 -5.04 -2.80
N ARG A 77 -11.73 -4.93 -1.47
CA ARG A 77 -11.85 -6.12 -0.61
C ARG A 77 -13.05 -6.07 0.32
N ASP A 78 -13.54 -7.24 0.71
CA ASP A 78 -14.51 -7.45 1.79
C ASP A 78 -15.70 -6.47 1.75
N SER A 79 -16.28 -6.35 0.56
CA SER A 79 -17.26 -5.30 0.23
C SER A 79 -18.45 -5.92 -0.50
N SER A 80 -19.48 -5.12 -0.73
CA SER A 80 -20.63 -5.48 -1.56
C SER A 80 -20.90 -4.37 -2.57
N VAL A 81 -21.02 -4.74 -3.84
CA VAL A 81 -21.35 -3.81 -4.94
C VAL A 81 -22.56 -4.32 -5.71
N GLY A 82 -23.46 -3.42 -6.12
CA GLY A 82 -24.57 -3.77 -7.01
C GLY A 82 -24.10 -4.17 -8.42
N GLY A 83 -22.92 -3.67 -8.83
CA GLY A 83 -22.22 -4.09 -10.04
C GLY A 83 -20.94 -3.29 -10.28
N TRP A 84 -20.25 -3.60 -11.37
CA TRP A 84 -18.99 -2.96 -11.77
C TRP A 84 -18.95 -2.73 -13.27
N THR A 85 -18.77 -1.47 -13.73
CA THR A 85 -18.97 -1.14 -15.16
C THR A 85 -17.87 -1.64 -16.09
N ASN A 86 -16.60 -1.43 -15.74
CA ASN A 86 -15.45 -1.69 -16.61
C ASN A 86 -14.15 -1.84 -15.81
N GLY A 87 -13.08 -2.28 -16.48
CA GLY A 87 -11.71 -2.16 -15.98
C GLY A 87 -10.78 -1.72 -17.09
N VAL A 88 -9.64 -1.12 -16.73
CA VAL A 88 -8.62 -0.65 -17.69
C VAL A 88 -7.46 -1.65 -17.74
N TRP A 89 -6.63 -1.71 -16.70
CA TRP A 89 -5.48 -2.63 -16.67
C TRP A 89 -5.65 -3.71 -15.60
N ASN A 90 -5.74 -3.33 -14.33
CA ASN A 90 -5.74 -4.28 -13.21
C ASN A 90 -6.84 -3.97 -12.18
N MET A 91 -7.99 -4.63 -12.30
CA MET A 91 -9.11 -4.46 -11.36
C MET A 91 -9.25 -5.74 -10.52
N THR A 92 -8.92 -5.64 -9.23
CA THR A 92 -8.81 -6.79 -8.34
C THR A 92 -9.84 -6.77 -7.22
N PHE A 93 -10.44 -7.93 -6.97
CA PHE A 93 -11.49 -8.15 -5.99
C PHE A 93 -11.17 -9.35 -5.10
N THR A 94 -11.34 -9.21 -3.79
CA THR A 94 -11.22 -10.30 -2.80
C THR A 94 -12.36 -10.22 -1.80
N GLY A 95 -13.15 -11.28 -1.65
CA GLY A 95 -14.25 -11.22 -0.70
C GLY A 95 -15.33 -10.21 -1.07
N VAL A 96 -15.49 -9.88 -2.36
CA VAL A 96 -16.46 -8.86 -2.81
C VAL A 96 -17.73 -9.52 -3.35
N GLU A 97 -18.84 -9.25 -2.69
CA GLU A 97 -20.16 -9.62 -3.19
C GLU A 97 -20.54 -8.74 -4.38
N GLY A 98 -20.99 -9.35 -5.48
CA GLY A 98 -21.34 -8.64 -6.71
C GLY A 98 -20.15 -8.24 -7.59
N ALA A 99 -18.92 -8.64 -7.25
CA ALA A 99 -17.77 -8.48 -8.13
C ALA A 99 -17.94 -9.27 -9.44
N PRO A 100 -17.39 -8.77 -10.57
CA PRO A 100 -17.38 -9.51 -11.82
C PRO A 100 -16.56 -10.80 -11.69
N ALA A 101 -16.88 -11.82 -12.50
CA ALA A 101 -16.05 -13.01 -12.60
C ALA A 101 -14.65 -12.65 -13.12
N SER A 102 -13.63 -13.38 -12.67
CA SER A 102 -12.26 -13.17 -13.14
C SER A 102 -12.15 -13.46 -14.64
N ASN A 103 -11.44 -12.61 -15.38
CA ASN A 103 -11.22 -12.76 -16.82
C ASN A 103 -9.83 -12.27 -17.27
N PHE A 104 -8.84 -12.26 -16.38
CA PHE A 104 -7.54 -11.58 -16.59
C PHE A 104 -6.82 -11.94 -17.90
N GLU A 105 -6.95 -13.17 -18.38
CA GLU A 105 -6.36 -13.63 -19.64
C GLU A 105 -6.79 -12.75 -20.83
N THR A 106 -8.08 -12.39 -20.89
CA THR A 106 -8.66 -11.60 -21.99
C THR A 106 -9.13 -10.21 -21.56
N GLY A 107 -9.09 -9.92 -20.26
CA GLY A 107 -9.63 -8.70 -19.66
C GLY A 107 -8.86 -8.24 -18.42
N PRO A 108 -9.41 -7.32 -17.63
CA PRO A 108 -8.70 -6.67 -16.54
C PRO A 108 -9.01 -7.26 -15.15
N TYR A 109 -9.92 -8.24 -15.04
CA TYR A 109 -10.47 -8.65 -13.74
C TYR A 109 -9.74 -9.84 -13.11
N THR A 110 -9.24 -9.61 -11.90
CA THR A 110 -8.85 -10.65 -10.95
C THR A 110 -9.87 -10.71 -9.83
N THR A 111 -10.53 -11.85 -9.65
CA THR A 111 -11.54 -12.01 -8.59
C THR A 111 -11.27 -13.26 -7.78
N LEU A 112 -11.11 -13.08 -6.46
CA LEU A 112 -11.01 -14.16 -5.48
C LEU A 112 -12.23 -14.12 -4.56
N ASP A 113 -12.74 -15.31 -4.23
CA ASP A 113 -14.00 -15.42 -3.49
C ASP A 113 -13.92 -14.84 -2.07
N THR A 114 -12.74 -14.91 -1.45
CA THR A 114 -12.48 -14.43 -0.09
C THR A 114 -11.13 -13.71 0.01
N THR A 115 -11.01 -12.82 0.98
CA THR A 115 -9.71 -12.32 1.46
C THR A 115 -9.19 -13.31 2.50
N PRO A 116 -7.98 -13.92 2.35
CA PRO A 116 -7.52 -14.98 3.24
C PRO A 116 -7.51 -14.59 4.71
N ILE A 117 -6.97 -13.41 5.01
CA ILE A 117 -6.98 -12.81 6.33
C ILE A 117 -7.20 -11.30 6.13
N SER A 118 -8.13 -10.72 6.86
CA SER A 118 -8.30 -9.27 6.91
C SER A 118 -8.66 -8.83 8.32
N ARG A 119 -8.41 -7.57 8.63
CA ARG A 119 -8.80 -6.98 9.91
C ARG A 119 -9.11 -5.52 9.65
N GLU A 120 -10.34 -5.10 9.90
CA GLU A 120 -10.71 -3.72 9.58
C GLU A 120 -9.95 -2.72 10.45
N LYS A 121 -9.64 -1.57 9.83
CA LYS A 121 -8.84 -0.51 10.45
C LYS A 121 -9.52 0.00 11.73
N PRO A 122 -8.77 0.30 12.81
CA PRO A 122 -9.31 1.02 13.94
C PRO A 122 -9.84 2.40 13.53
N PHE A 123 -10.93 2.83 14.18
CA PHE A 123 -11.54 4.13 13.90
C PHE A 123 -12.16 4.76 15.15
N LEU A 124 -12.14 6.09 15.21
CA LEU A 124 -12.77 6.87 16.27
C LEU A 124 -14.29 6.90 16.08
N TYR A 125 -15.05 6.77 17.15
CA TYR A 125 -16.50 6.94 17.15
C TYR A 125 -16.99 7.50 18.49
N LEU A 126 -18.26 7.93 18.51
CA LEU A 126 -18.95 8.35 19.73
C LEU A 126 -19.84 7.21 20.24
N ASP A 127 -19.69 6.89 21.52
CA ASP A 127 -20.62 6.08 22.30
C ASP A 127 -21.42 7.01 23.22
N GLY A 128 -22.60 7.44 22.77
CA GLY A 128 -23.28 8.60 23.33
C GLY A 128 -22.44 9.87 23.13
N ASN A 129 -21.88 10.39 24.22
CA ASN A 129 -21.00 11.58 24.21
C ASN A 129 -19.51 11.23 24.45
N GLU A 130 -19.17 9.95 24.61
CA GLU A 130 -17.81 9.52 24.89
C GLU A 130 -17.06 9.15 23.60
N TYR A 131 -15.88 9.73 23.41
CA TYR A 131 -14.97 9.27 22.35
C TYR A 131 -14.37 7.91 22.69
N LYS A 132 -14.50 6.97 21.76
CA LYS A 132 -13.88 5.65 21.83
C LYS A 132 -13.24 5.31 20.48
N VAL A 133 -12.24 4.44 20.52
CA VAL A 133 -11.65 3.85 19.31
C VAL A 133 -12.14 2.42 19.19
N ARG A 134 -12.85 2.12 18.10
CA ARG A 134 -13.22 0.75 17.75
C ARG A 134 -11.98 0.04 17.22
N VAL A 135 -11.70 -1.16 17.72
CA VAL A 135 -10.63 -2.04 17.24
C VAL A 135 -11.27 -3.33 16.73
N PRO A 136 -11.58 -3.42 15.42
CA PRO A 136 -12.22 -4.58 14.83
C PRO A 136 -11.40 -5.88 15.01
N ALA A 137 -12.10 -7.00 15.14
CA ALA A 137 -11.46 -8.32 15.20
C ALA A 137 -10.93 -8.75 13.82
N LYS A 138 -9.94 -9.65 13.83
CA LYS A 138 -9.45 -10.34 12.64
C LYS A 138 -10.54 -11.23 12.06
N ARG A 139 -10.68 -11.24 10.74
CA ARG A 139 -11.50 -12.17 9.96
C ARG A 139 -10.59 -13.05 9.10
N THR A 140 -10.98 -14.30 8.92
CA THR A 140 -10.32 -15.26 8.04
C THR A 140 -11.28 -15.67 6.95
N ASN A 141 -10.81 -15.81 5.72
CA ASN A 141 -11.65 -16.04 4.54
C ASN A 141 -12.80 -15.03 4.47
N ALA A 142 -12.47 -13.75 4.66
CA ALA A 142 -13.45 -12.68 4.73
C ALA A 142 -14.16 -12.49 3.38
N ARG A 143 -15.46 -12.25 3.46
CA ARG A 143 -16.33 -11.89 2.33
C ARG A 143 -17.42 -10.96 2.83
N GLY A 144 -17.71 -9.94 2.04
CA GLY A 144 -18.70 -8.93 2.38
C GLY A 144 -18.29 -8.03 3.55
N VAL A 145 -19.14 -7.07 3.83
CA VAL A 145 -18.93 -6.06 4.87
C VAL A 145 -18.96 -6.66 6.27
N SER A 146 -18.20 -6.07 7.19
CA SER A 146 -18.15 -6.42 8.61
C SER A 146 -19.35 -5.89 9.42
N TRP A 147 -20.19 -5.05 8.81
CA TRP A 147 -21.32 -4.33 9.41
C TRP A 147 -22.61 -4.52 8.59
N PRO A 148 -23.81 -4.42 9.18
CA PRO A 148 -24.12 -4.00 10.57
C PRO A 148 -23.94 -5.11 11.61
N ALA A 149 -23.68 -6.35 11.20
CA ALA A 149 -23.53 -7.49 12.12
C ALA A 149 -22.41 -7.30 13.17
N ASN A 150 -21.43 -6.42 12.87
CA ASN A 150 -20.26 -6.11 13.69
C ASN A 150 -19.48 -7.39 14.02
N ALA A 151 -18.53 -7.76 13.15
CA ALA A 151 -17.74 -8.99 13.20
C ALA A 151 -16.77 -9.13 14.42
N GLY A 152 -17.20 -8.78 15.63
CA GLY A 152 -16.38 -8.77 16.84
C GLY A 152 -15.45 -7.55 16.92
N GLY A 153 -14.63 -7.53 17.96
CA GLY A 153 -13.68 -6.46 18.27
C GLY A 153 -14.01 -5.74 19.58
N THR A 154 -13.10 -4.87 20.02
CA THR A 154 -13.19 -4.13 21.28
C THR A 154 -13.34 -2.64 21.03
N SER A 155 -13.75 -1.90 22.06
CA SER A 155 -13.79 -0.43 22.02
C SER A 155 -12.97 0.11 23.18
N LEU A 156 -11.92 0.86 22.86
CA LEU A 156 -11.01 1.46 23.83
C LEU A 156 -11.47 2.89 24.12
N PRO A 157 -11.66 3.30 25.39
CA PRO A 157 -11.98 4.68 25.71
C PRO A 157 -10.80 5.60 25.37
N LEU A 158 -11.08 6.84 24.96
CA LEU A 158 -10.02 7.79 24.61
C LEU A 158 -9.06 8.10 25.77
N SER A 159 -9.48 7.87 27.03
CA SER A 159 -8.62 7.98 28.22
C SER A 159 -7.43 6.99 28.23
N GLN A 160 -7.47 5.94 27.40
CA GLN A 160 -6.34 5.01 27.19
C GLN A 160 -5.42 5.43 26.04
N PHE A 161 -5.55 6.65 25.53
CA PHE A 161 -4.73 7.19 24.46
C PHE A 161 -3.99 8.44 24.92
N TYR A 162 -2.72 8.54 24.57
CA TYR A 162 -2.06 9.82 24.49
C TYR A 162 -2.47 10.52 23.19
N VAL A 163 -3.10 11.67 23.34
CA VAL A 163 -3.56 12.49 22.21
C VAL A 163 -2.41 13.40 21.78
N VAL A 164 -1.69 12.98 20.74
CA VAL A 164 -0.52 13.69 20.22
C VAL A 164 -0.98 14.96 19.51
N LYS A 165 -0.38 16.08 19.87
CA LYS A 165 -0.63 17.44 19.36
C LYS A 165 0.70 18.17 19.13
N PRO A 166 0.72 19.26 18.33
CA PRO A 166 1.92 20.08 18.18
C PRO A 166 2.54 20.45 19.54
N GLY A 167 3.86 20.29 19.65
CA GLY A 167 4.62 20.45 20.89
C GLY A 167 4.93 19.14 21.64
N ALA A 168 4.26 18.02 21.31
CA ALA A 168 4.69 16.71 21.79
C ALA A 168 6.04 16.32 21.18
N THR A 169 6.97 15.87 22.01
CA THR A 169 8.28 15.35 21.58
C THR A 169 8.24 13.84 21.46
N ALA A 170 9.17 13.25 20.71
CA ALA A 170 9.34 11.80 20.67
C ALA A 170 9.60 11.19 22.06
N ALA A 171 10.30 11.91 22.95
CA ALA A 171 10.48 11.48 24.34
C ALA A 171 9.14 11.39 25.10
N THR A 172 8.25 12.37 24.95
CA THR A 172 6.92 12.35 25.58
C THR A 172 6.04 11.25 24.99
N ILE A 173 6.11 11.04 23.66
CA ILE A 173 5.37 9.97 22.97
C ILE A 173 5.82 8.59 23.49
N ASN A 174 7.13 8.35 23.58
CA ASN A 174 7.66 7.09 24.10
C ASN A 174 7.30 6.89 25.58
N ALA A 175 7.40 7.93 26.41
CA ALA A 175 6.99 7.85 27.81
C ALA A 175 5.50 7.46 27.97
N ALA A 176 4.62 7.94 27.08
CA ALA A 176 3.21 7.54 27.08
C ALA A 176 3.02 6.07 26.70
N LEU A 177 3.78 5.57 25.71
CA LEU A 177 3.78 4.15 25.34
C LEU A 177 4.24 3.27 26.51
N ASP A 178 5.31 3.68 27.19
CA ASP A 178 5.85 2.98 28.38
C ASP A 178 4.86 2.98 29.54
N GLN A 179 4.05 4.02 29.68
CA GLN A 179 2.97 4.12 30.67
C GLN A 179 1.73 3.26 30.34
N GLY A 180 1.72 2.56 29.21
CA GLY A 180 0.60 1.70 28.83
C GLY A 180 -0.45 2.38 27.95
N LEU A 181 -0.24 3.62 27.49
CA LEU A 181 -1.18 4.30 26.61
C LEU A 181 -1.00 3.87 25.15
N ASN A 182 -2.08 3.98 24.39
CA ASN A 182 -2.10 3.97 22.94
C ASN A 182 -1.78 5.37 22.39
N LEU A 183 -1.61 5.52 21.08
CA LEU A 183 -1.36 6.81 20.44
C LEU A 183 -2.52 7.19 19.51
N LEU A 184 -3.02 8.42 19.69
CA LEU A 184 -3.91 9.07 18.73
C LEU A 184 -3.24 10.35 18.24
N PHE A 185 -2.72 10.35 17.02
CA PHE A 185 -2.18 11.55 16.40
C PHE A 185 -3.32 12.39 15.84
N THR A 186 -3.47 13.60 16.37
CA THR A 186 -4.37 14.61 15.78
C THR A 186 -3.79 15.13 14.46
N PRO A 187 -4.58 15.77 13.59
CA PRO A 187 -4.05 16.30 12.32
C PRO A 187 -2.91 17.29 12.56
N GLY A 188 -1.75 17.03 11.96
CA GLY A 188 -0.54 17.84 12.13
C GLY A 188 0.70 17.17 11.52
N VAL A 189 1.80 17.93 11.46
CA VAL A 189 3.13 17.45 11.05
C VAL A 189 4.03 17.46 12.28
N TYR A 190 4.62 16.31 12.61
CA TYR A 190 5.31 16.02 13.86
C TYR A 190 6.76 15.66 13.58
N HIS A 191 7.67 16.57 13.93
CA HIS A 191 9.10 16.29 13.86
C HIS A 191 9.56 15.47 15.07
N VAL A 192 10.38 14.45 14.83
CA VAL A 192 10.92 13.56 15.88
C VAL A 192 12.45 13.48 15.80
N ASP A 193 13.11 13.73 16.94
CA ASP A 193 14.58 13.71 17.07
C ASP A 193 15.13 12.32 17.45
N ARG A 194 14.24 11.38 17.73
CA ARG A 194 14.51 9.98 18.06
C ARG A 194 13.33 9.11 17.65
N THR A 195 13.59 7.83 17.44
CA THR A 195 12.59 6.84 17.04
C THR A 195 11.48 6.70 18.07
N ILE A 196 10.23 6.64 17.59
CA ILE A 196 9.06 6.23 18.38
C ILE A 196 9.08 4.70 18.51
N ASN A 197 9.10 4.17 19.73
CA ASN A 197 9.25 2.73 19.99
C ASN A 197 7.96 2.13 20.55
N VAL A 198 7.26 1.35 19.73
CA VAL A 198 6.03 0.64 20.12
C VAL A 198 6.40 -0.77 20.60
N ASN A 199 6.63 -0.90 21.91
CA ASN A 199 7.13 -2.14 22.51
C ASN A 199 6.05 -3.00 23.19
N ARG A 200 4.81 -2.51 23.27
CA ARG A 200 3.72 -3.18 23.98
C ARG A 200 2.75 -3.84 22.99
N ALA A 201 2.46 -5.12 23.22
CA ALA A 201 1.45 -5.84 22.46
C ALA A 201 0.09 -5.10 22.47
N ASN A 202 -0.69 -5.25 21.40
CA ASN A 202 -2.00 -4.64 21.21
C ASN A 202 -2.04 -3.10 21.21
N THR A 203 -0.88 -2.43 21.13
CA THR A 203 -0.84 -0.97 21.01
C THR A 203 -1.53 -0.51 19.73
N VAL A 204 -2.42 0.47 19.85
CA VAL A 204 -3.01 1.17 18.72
C VAL A 204 -2.28 2.48 18.49
N VAL A 205 -1.81 2.70 17.27
CA VAL A 205 -1.27 3.96 16.76
C VAL A 205 -2.19 4.42 15.62
N LEU A 206 -3.07 5.37 15.94
CA LEU A 206 -4.09 5.87 15.01
C LEU A 206 -3.79 7.33 14.65
N GLY A 207 -3.68 7.63 13.36
CA GLY A 207 -3.61 8.98 12.82
C GLY A 207 -4.98 9.48 12.35
N LEU A 208 -5.22 10.78 12.57
CA LEU A 208 -6.37 11.51 12.05
C LEU A 208 -5.90 12.56 11.05
N GLY A 209 -6.66 12.75 9.97
CA GLY A 209 -6.43 13.83 9.02
C GLY A 209 -5.02 13.84 8.41
N LEU A 210 -4.50 12.67 8.04
CA LEU A 210 -3.17 12.49 7.47
C LEU A 210 -2.07 13.04 8.39
N ALA A 211 -2.18 12.76 9.69
CA ALA A 211 -1.12 13.03 10.65
C ALA A 211 0.22 12.52 10.10
N THR A 212 1.23 13.39 10.10
CA THR A 212 2.50 13.15 9.42
C THR A 212 3.64 13.16 10.42
N ILE A 213 4.49 12.13 10.40
CA ILE A 213 5.70 12.04 11.24
C ILE A 213 6.91 12.30 10.34
N VAL A 214 7.78 13.21 10.75
CA VAL A 214 9.01 13.58 10.03
C VAL A 214 10.21 13.25 10.93
N PRO A 215 11.05 12.25 10.60
CA PRO A 215 12.25 11.99 11.36
C PRO A 215 13.34 13.02 11.04
N ASP A 216 13.88 13.65 12.08
CA ASP A 216 15.02 14.55 11.99
C ASP A 216 16.34 13.79 12.18
N ASN A 217 17.45 14.37 11.72
CA ASN A 217 18.80 13.89 12.00
C ASN A 217 19.10 12.45 11.53
N GLY A 218 18.30 11.90 10.61
CA GLY A 218 18.48 10.55 10.06
C GLY A 218 18.09 9.43 11.01
N VAL A 219 17.29 9.72 12.05
CA VAL A 219 16.68 8.65 12.86
C VAL A 219 15.60 7.93 12.08
N ASP A 220 15.31 6.69 12.45
CA ASP A 220 14.10 6.03 11.96
C ASP A 220 12.87 6.65 12.67
N ALA A 221 11.73 6.80 11.97
CA ALA A 221 10.57 7.48 12.54
C ALA A 221 9.87 6.62 13.61
N LEU A 222 9.63 5.34 13.30
CA LEU A 222 8.89 4.43 14.17
C LEU A 222 9.40 3.00 14.08
N HIS A 223 9.63 2.37 15.23
CA HIS A 223 9.89 0.93 15.37
C HIS A 223 8.75 0.27 16.15
N VAL A 224 8.33 -0.90 15.70
CA VAL A 224 7.47 -1.81 16.46
C VAL A 224 8.33 -2.99 16.91
N ALA A 225 8.28 -3.35 18.19
CA ALA A 225 8.93 -4.57 18.67
C ALA A 225 8.27 -5.83 18.10
N ASP A 226 8.93 -6.98 18.25
CA ASP A 226 8.37 -8.29 17.88
C ASP A 226 7.29 -8.74 18.89
N VAL A 227 6.11 -8.11 18.80
CA VAL A 227 4.99 -8.28 19.73
C VAL A 227 3.66 -8.40 19.00
N ASP A 228 2.73 -9.13 19.61
CA ASP A 228 1.40 -9.33 19.06
C ASP A 228 0.62 -8.04 18.87
N GLY A 229 -0.14 -7.99 17.78
CA GLY A 229 -1.38 -7.23 17.74
C GLY A 229 -1.24 -5.72 17.67
N VAL A 230 -0.07 -5.16 17.35
CA VAL A 230 0.03 -3.72 17.14
C VAL A 230 -0.82 -3.30 15.94
N ARG A 231 -1.46 -2.13 16.04
CA ARG A 231 -2.30 -1.55 14.98
C ARG A 231 -1.70 -0.21 14.55
N LEU A 232 -1.04 -0.16 13.40
CA LEU A 232 -0.61 1.08 12.78
C LEU A 232 -1.66 1.51 11.75
N ALA A 233 -2.25 2.70 11.91
CA ALA A 233 -3.40 3.11 11.13
C ALA A 233 -3.42 4.61 10.79
N GLY A 234 -3.49 4.96 9.49
CA GLY A 234 -3.95 6.29 9.05
C GLY A 234 -2.98 7.45 9.24
N PHE A 235 -1.67 7.23 9.08
CA PHE A 235 -0.66 8.28 9.18
C PHE A 235 0.36 8.21 8.04
N LEU A 236 1.01 9.34 7.77
CA LEU A 236 2.11 9.47 6.81
C LEU A 236 3.44 9.51 7.57
N ILE A 237 4.47 8.84 7.07
CA ILE A 237 5.86 9.12 7.44
C ILE A 237 6.50 9.82 6.25
N ASP A 238 7.00 11.03 6.47
CA ASP A 238 7.60 11.88 5.45
C ASP A 238 9.09 12.03 5.75
N ALA A 239 9.96 11.56 4.85
CA ALA A 239 11.39 11.45 5.10
C ALA A 239 12.04 12.82 5.31
N GLY A 240 12.88 12.94 6.34
CA GLY A 240 13.73 14.11 6.54
C GLY A 240 14.88 14.21 5.52
N PRO A 241 15.55 15.37 5.44
CA PRO A 241 16.63 15.61 4.48
C PRO A 241 17.90 14.79 4.77
N VAL A 242 18.11 14.41 6.03
CA VAL A 242 19.19 13.50 6.44
C VAL A 242 18.69 12.07 6.28
N ARG A 243 19.46 11.23 5.56
CA ARG A 243 19.06 9.86 5.24
C ARG A 243 18.82 9.05 6.52
N SER A 244 17.61 8.50 6.65
CA SER A 244 17.29 7.45 7.63
C SER A 244 17.69 6.08 7.09
N GLU A 245 18.07 5.13 7.96
CA GLU A 245 18.33 3.76 7.50
C GLU A 245 17.02 3.06 7.16
N ALA A 246 16.00 3.15 8.03
CA ALA A 246 14.62 2.82 7.72
C ALA A 246 13.67 3.96 8.13
N LEU A 247 12.51 4.13 7.50
CA LEU A 247 11.50 5.07 8.02
C LEU A 247 10.56 4.36 9.01
N LEU A 248 10.13 3.15 8.67
CA LEU A 248 9.33 2.27 9.52
C LEU A 248 9.97 0.89 9.61
N ARG A 249 10.08 0.36 10.82
CA ARG A 249 10.43 -1.05 11.06
C ARG A 249 9.37 -1.75 11.91
N ILE A 250 8.93 -2.92 11.46
CA ILE A 250 7.98 -3.77 12.19
C ILE A 250 8.69 -5.07 12.56
N GLY A 251 8.96 -5.25 13.86
CA GLY A 251 9.79 -6.34 14.38
C GLY A 251 11.27 -5.96 14.51
N THR A 252 12.07 -6.91 14.98
CA THR A 252 13.54 -6.76 15.09
C THR A 252 14.24 -7.71 14.12
N PRO A 253 15.43 -7.37 13.59
CA PRO A 253 16.17 -8.26 12.70
C PRO A 253 16.32 -9.67 13.27
N GLY A 254 15.97 -10.68 12.47
CA GLY A 254 15.98 -12.08 12.91
C GLY A 254 14.82 -12.46 13.84
N ALA A 255 13.74 -11.67 13.88
CA ALA A 255 12.46 -12.08 14.44
C ALA A 255 12.01 -13.40 13.81
N SER A 256 11.35 -14.22 14.61
CA SER A 256 10.86 -15.55 14.22
C SER A 256 9.67 -16.00 15.08
N ALA A 257 9.02 -15.06 15.78
CA ALA A 257 7.88 -15.36 16.61
C ALA A 257 6.62 -15.42 15.73
N ASP A 258 5.85 -16.50 15.85
CA ASP A 258 4.55 -16.62 15.19
C ASP A 258 3.55 -15.67 15.86
N HIS A 259 2.97 -14.79 15.05
CA HIS A 259 1.93 -13.84 15.47
C HIS A 259 0.59 -14.16 14.79
N SER A 260 0.45 -15.31 14.15
CA SER A 260 -0.69 -15.71 13.31
C SER A 260 -2.05 -15.51 13.98
N ALA A 261 -2.14 -15.73 15.29
CA ALA A 261 -3.35 -15.53 16.09
C ALA A 261 -3.76 -14.05 16.19
N ASN A 262 -2.81 -13.16 16.42
CA ASN A 262 -3.02 -11.73 16.60
C ASN A 262 -1.88 -10.93 15.95
N PRO A 263 -1.83 -10.87 14.60
CA PRO A 263 -0.70 -10.28 13.90
C PRO A 263 -0.65 -8.77 14.13
N THR A 264 0.49 -8.15 13.88
CA THR A 264 0.57 -6.69 13.71
C THR A 264 -0.06 -6.28 12.37
N THR A 265 -0.77 -5.16 12.30
CA THR A 265 -1.31 -4.60 11.04
C THR A 265 -0.77 -3.22 10.73
N MET A 266 -0.48 -2.99 9.45
CA MET A 266 -0.20 -1.69 8.84
C MET A 266 -1.33 -1.34 7.87
N GLN A 267 -2.07 -0.25 8.15
CA GLN A 267 -3.28 0.11 7.38
C GLN A 267 -3.35 1.60 7.11
N ASP A 268 -3.41 2.01 5.84
CA ASP A 268 -3.37 3.43 5.48
C ASP A 268 -2.16 4.15 6.11
N VAL A 269 -1.04 3.42 6.23
CA VAL A 269 0.25 4.00 6.60
C VAL A 269 0.96 4.30 5.30
N PHE A 270 1.30 5.56 5.10
CA PHE A 270 1.89 6.02 3.84
C PHE A 270 3.32 6.46 4.08
N ILE A 271 4.17 6.35 3.06
CA ILE A 271 5.55 6.85 3.10
C ILE A 271 5.75 7.82 1.94
N ARG A 272 6.39 8.95 2.23
CA ARG A 272 6.86 9.90 1.22
C ARG A 272 8.36 10.15 1.37
N VAL A 273 9.09 10.11 0.25
CA VAL A 273 10.51 10.46 0.19
C VAL A 273 10.73 11.58 -0.84
N GLY A 274 10.75 12.82 -0.38
CA GLY A 274 10.88 14.03 -1.22
C GLY A 274 9.54 14.68 -1.57
N GLY A 275 9.56 15.67 -2.48
CA GLY A 275 8.37 16.36 -3.00
C GLY A 275 7.96 17.61 -2.22
N ALA A 276 8.22 17.64 -0.91
CA ALA A 276 8.06 18.82 -0.04
C ALA A 276 9.41 19.41 0.43
N GLY A 277 10.44 19.24 -0.40
CA GLY A 277 11.84 19.40 -0.03
C GLY A 277 12.58 18.05 -0.17
N PRO A 278 13.92 18.04 -0.03
CA PRO A 278 14.68 16.80 -0.12
C PRO A 278 14.35 15.89 1.07
N GLY A 279 14.10 14.62 0.79
CA GLY A 279 13.93 13.56 1.79
C GLY A 279 14.70 12.33 1.35
N LYS A 280 15.33 11.59 2.28
CA LYS A 280 16.14 10.40 1.94
C LYS A 280 15.93 9.26 2.93
N ALA A 281 15.94 8.04 2.41
CA ALA A 281 15.97 6.82 3.21
C ALA A 281 16.76 5.73 2.49
N THR A 282 17.37 4.77 3.20
CA THR A 282 17.87 3.55 2.55
C THR A 282 16.70 2.62 2.25
N ASP A 283 15.96 2.24 3.29
CA ASP A 283 14.71 1.48 3.23
C ASP A 283 13.55 2.36 3.69
N SER A 284 12.40 2.31 3.02
CA SER A 284 11.22 3.03 3.51
C SER A 284 10.49 2.22 4.59
N VAL A 285 10.20 0.95 4.33
CA VAL A 285 9.55 0.04 5.29
C VAL A 285 10.31 -1.28 5.34
N VAL A 286 10.60 -1.75 6.56
CA VAL A 286 11.16 -3.08 6.81
C VAL A 286 10.21 -3.86 7.71
N VAL A 287 9.79 -5.04 7.25
CA VAL A 287 8.93 -5.97 7.98
C VAL A 287 9.75 -7.19 8.35
N GLU A 288 10.13 -7.27 9.62
CA GLU A 288 10.89 -8.37 10.22
C GLU A 288 9.97 -9.39 10.88
N SER A 289 8.90 -8.95 11.54
CA SER A 289 7.96 -9.85 12.23
C SER A 289 7.17 -10.72 11.26
N ASP A 290 6.93 -11.96 11.67
CA ASP A 290 6.08 -12.90 10.95
C ASP A 290 4.60 -12.48 11.02
N ASP A 291 3.79 -13.00 10.10
CA ASP A 291 2.32 -12.85 10.02
C ASP A 291 1.79 -11.42 9.84
N VAL A 292 2.66 -10.41 9.70
CA VAL A 292 2.23 -9.01 9.54
C VAL A 292 1.25 -8.87 8.38
N ILE A 293 0.17 -8.13 8.61
CA ILE A 293 -0.81 -7.81 7.57
C ILE A 293 -0.61 -6.35 7.15
N ILE A 294 -0.17 -6.16 5.91
CA ILE A 294 -0.12 -4.86 5.23
C ILE A 294 -1.40 -4.70 4.43
N ASP A 295 -2.35 -3.90 4.90
CA ASP A 295 -3.65 -3.73 4.26
C ASP A 295 -3.88 -2.27 3.87
N HIS A 296 -3.57 -1.98 2.61
CA HIS A 296 -3.38 -0.65 2.02
C HIS A 296 -2.16 0.10 2.57
N THR A 297 -1.19 0.30 1.68
CA THR A 297 -0.08 1.23 1.86
C THR A 297 0.24 1.88 0.53
N TRP A 298 0.80 3.08 0.59
CA TRP A 298 1.48 3.70 -0.53
C TRP A 298 2.85 4.16 -0.05
N ILE A 299 3.88 3.57 -0.63
CA ILE A 299 5.27 3.86 -0.31
C ILE A 299 5.87 4.53 -1.55
N TRP A 300 6.11 5.83 -1.47
CA TRP A 300 6.37 6.65 -2.66
C TRP A 300 7.66 7.44 -2.51
N ARG A 301 8.64 7.13 -3.38
CA ARG A 301 9.72 8.06 -3.66
C ARG A 301 9.20 9.10 -4.64
N ALA A 302 9.32 10.37 -4.29
CA ALA A 302 8.68 11.43 -5.06
C ALA A 302 9.21 11.51 -6.51
N ASP A 303 8.31 11.53 -7.48
CA ASP A 303 8.59 11.79 -8.91
C ASP A 303 8.38 13.26 -9.30
N HIS A 304 7.73 14.06 -8.44
CA HIS A 304 7.46 15.48 -8.64
C HIS A 304 7.45 16.29 -7.33
N GLY A 305 7.50 17.62 -7.47
CA GLY A 305 7.59 18.56 -6.35
C GLY A 305 9.02 19.05 -6.10
N GLU A 306 9.22 19.72 -4.97
CA GLU A 306 10.53 20.25 -4.58
C GLU A 306 11.43 19.14 -4.02
N GLY A 307 12.74 19.22 -4.28
CA GLY A 307 13.71 18.27 -3.75
C GLY A 307 13.68 16.88 -4.39
N VAL A 308 13.24 16.77 -5.64
CA VAL A 308 13.19 15.52 -6.41
C VAL A 308 14.37 15.38 -7.37
N GLY A 309 14.88 14.16 -7.51
CA GLY A 309 15.90 13.78 -8.49
C GLY A 309 16.70 12.57 -8.04
N TRP A 310 17.43 11.95 -8.97
CA TRP A 310 18.08 10.65 -8.77
C TRP A 310 18.87 10.54 -7.45
N GLU A 311 19.64 11.59 -7.11
CA GLU A 311 20.40 11.69 -5.87
C GLU A 311 19.75 12.63 -4.82
N THR A 312 18.82 13.49 -5.21
CA THR A 312 18.23 14.53 -4.34
C THR A 312 17.30 13.92 -3.30
N ASN A 313 16.41 13.01 -3.72
CA ASN A 313 15.53 12.24 -2.85
C ASN A 313 15.78 10.73 -2.99
N ARG A 314 17.06 10.35 -3.08
CA ARG A 314 17.45 8.96 -3.24
C ARG A 314 16.84 8.08 -2.15
N ALA A 315 16.13 7.05 -2.59
CA ALA A 315 15.60 5.98 -1.77
C ALA A 315 15.80 4.67 -2.51
N ASP A 316 16.66 3.80 -1.97
CA ASP A 316 17.08 2.60 -2.68
C ASP A 316 15.97 1.54 -2.66
N TYR A 317 15.28 1.35 -1.52
CA TYR A 317 14.30 0.28 -1.35
C TYR A 317 12.99 0.79 -0.73
N GLY A 318 11.86 0.36 -1.29
CA GLY A 318 10.54 0.72 -0.79
C GLY A 318 10.13 -0.16 0.38
N LEU A 319 9.76 -1.40 0.10
CA LEU A 319 9.36 -2.39 1.09
C LEU A 319 10.34 -3.56 1.11
N ARG A 320 10.95 -3.83 2.26
CA ARG A 320 11.62 -5.10 2.55
C ARG A 320 10.77 -5.96 3.46
N VAL A 321 10.55 -7.21 3.07
CA VAL A 321 9.83 -8.20 3.87
C VAL A 321 10.78 -9.36 4.17
N ASN A 322 11.18 -9.48 5.42
CA ASN A 322 12.04 -10.55 5.92
C ASN A 322 11.25 -11.57 6.74
N GLY A 323 10.17 -11.15 7.40
CA GLY A 323 9.29 -12.04 8.15
C GLY A 323 8.50 -13.00 7.26
N ASP A 324 8.22 -14.17 7.81
CA ASP A 324 7.44 -15.24 7.20
C ASP A 324 5.94 -14.96 7.28
N ASP A 325 5.15 -15.59 6.40
CA ASP A 325 3.67 -15.57 6.42
C ASP A 325 3.00 -14.19 6.32
N VAL A 326 3.79 -13.15 5.98
CA VAL A 326 3.33 -11.77 5.76
C VAL A 326 2.32 -11.73 4.62
N LEU A 327 1.23 -10.97 4.81
CA LEU A 327 0.17 -10.76 3.82
C LEU A 327 0.08 -9.28 3.45
N ALA A 328 0.26 -8.96 2.17
CA ALA A 328 0.00 -7.65 1.60
C ALA A 328 -1.30 -7.65 0.77
N THR A 329 -2.24 -6.76 1.07
CA THR A 329 -3.47 -6.55 0.31
C THR A 329 -3.62 -5.07 -0.08
N GLY A 330 -3.61 -4.77 -1.38
CA GLY A 330 -3.64 -3.39 -1.85
C GLY A 330 -2.29 -2.69 -1.68
N LEU A 331 -1.23 -3.27 -2.25
CA LEU A 331 0.14 -2.76 -2.14
C LEU A 331 0.45 -1.77 -3.28
N PHE A 332 0.86 -0.56 -2.94
CA PHE A 332 1.31 0.46 -3.90
C PHE A 332 2.72 0.91 -3.52
N VAL A 333 3.72 0.71 -4.39
CA VAL A 333 5.11 1.10 -4.12
C VAL A 333 5.76 1.63 -5.38
N GLU A 334 6.35 2.83 -5.36
CA GLU A 334 6.74 3.53 -6.58
C GLU A 334 8.08 4.27 -6.51
N HIS A 335 8.76 4.29 -7.65
CA HIS A 335 9.89 5.12 -8.06
C HIS A 335 11.21 4.93 -7.32
N PHE A 336 11.41 3.81 -6.63
CA PHE A 336 12.65 3.55 -5.90
C PHE A 336 13.85 3.37 -6.85
N ASN A 337 15.04 3.77 -6.38
CA ASN A 337 16.26 3.67 -7.18
C ASN A 337 16.66 2.21 -7.46
N LYS A 338 16.26 1.27 -6.58
CA LYS A 338 16.49 -0.17 -6.74
C LYS A 338 15.19 -0.96 -6.71
N TYR A 339 15.08 -1.97 -5.85
CA TYR A 339 13.88 -2.79 -5.73
C TYR A 339 12.80 -2.02 -4.97
N ASP A 340 11.67 -1.77 -5.62
CA ASP A 340 10.50 -1.18 -4.94
C ASP A 340 10.01 -2.12 -3.84
N VAL A 341 9.92 -3.43 -4.13
CA VAL A 341 9.66 -4.49 -3.15
C VAL A 341 10.74 -5.57 -3.22
N TYR A 342 11.30 -5.92 -2.06
CA TYR A 342 12.19 -7.06 -1.89
C TYR A 342 11.66 -7.98 -0.79
N TRP A 343 11.33 -9.21 -1.16
CA TRP A 343 10.73 -10.22 -0.28
C TRP A 343 11.70 -11.37 -0.06
N SER A 344 12.04 -11.65 1.19
CA SER A 344 12.96 -12.72 1.58
C SER A 344 12.42 -13.67 2.63
N GLY A 345 11.32 -13.35 3.30
CA GLY A 345 10.58 -14.30 4.15
C GLY A 345 9.78 -15.33 3.35
N GLU A 346 9.55 -16.49 3.95
CA GLU A 346 8.81 -17.62 3.39
C GLU A 346 7.29 -17.41 3.48
N ARG A 347 6.54 -18.14 2.63
CA ARG A 347 5.07 -18.18 2.62
C ARG A 347 4.38 -16.81 2.48
N GLY A 348 5.12 -15.83 1.99
CA GLY A 348 4.62 -14.49 1.73
C GLY A 348 3.49 -14.46 0.71
N ARG A 349 2.51 -13.58 0.94
CA ARG A 349 1.36 -13.42 0.06
C ARG A 349 1.12 -11.98 -0.33
N THR A 350 0.88 -11.72 -1.62
CA THR A 350 0.44 -10.41 -2.12
C THR A 350 -0.81 -10.53 -2.97
N ILE A 351 -1.83 -9.74 -2.65
CA ILE A 351 -3.03 -9.61 -3.48
C ILE A 351 -3.18 -8.14 -3.87
N PHE A 352 -3.10 -7.90 -5.17
CA PHE A 352 -2.98 -6.58 -5.78
C PHE A 352 -1.65 -5.88 -5.47
N PHE A 353 -0.91 -5.56 -6.54
CA PHE A 353 0.25 -4.69 -6.50
C PHE A 353 0.19 -3.70 -7.65
N GLN A 354 0.49 -2.44 -7.37
CA GLN A 354 0.76 -1.42 -8.36
C GLN A 354 2.12 -0.80 -8.10
N ASN A 355 2.86 -0.60 -9.20
CA ASN A 355 4.15 0.05 -9.19
C ASN A 355 4.34 0.90 -10.45
N GLU A 356 5.09 1.98 -10.28
CA GLU A 356 5.78 2.67 -11.35
C GLU A 356 7.28 2.75 -11.04
N LYS A 357 8.13 2.54 -12.04
CA LYS A 357 9.59 2.64 -11.88
C LYS A 357 10.06 4.09 -11.75
N ALA A 358 11.30 4.29 -11.31
CA ALA A 358 11.91 5.60 -11.21
C ALA A 358 12.05 6.25 -12.59
N TYR A 359 11.36 7.36 -12.82
CA TYR A 359 11.37 8.05 -14.12
C TYR A 359 12.71 8.72 -14.44
N ASP A 360 13.48 8.96 -13.39
CA ASP A 360 14.67 9.80 -13.36
C ASP A 360 15.98 9.01 -13.30
N ALA A 361 15.94 7.72 -13.65
CA ALA A 361 17.16 6.95 -13.92
C ALA A 361 17.94 7.66 -15.05
N PRO A 362 19.21 8.06 -14.81
CA PRO A 362 19.93 8.91 -15.76
C PRO A 362 20.44 8.15 -16.99
N ASN A 363 20.52 6.82 -16.90
CA ASN A 363 20.86 5.89 -17.99
C ASN A 363 20.75 4.44 -17.50
N ALA A 364 20.80 3.49 -18.42
CA ALA A 364 20.77 2.05 -18.11
C ALA A 364 21.89 1.61 -17.14
N ALA A 365 23.09 2.20 -17.21
CA ALA A 365 24.22 1.81 -16.36
C ALA A 365 23.97 2.13 -14.88
N ALA A 366 23.26 3.22 -14.56
CA ALA A 366 22.91 3.60 -13.19
C ALA A 366 21.97 2.60 -12.49
N ILE A 367 21.25 1.80 -13.26
CA ILE A 367 20.28 0.81 -12.77
C ILE A 367 20.67 -0.63 -13.14
N THR A 368 21.85 -0.84 -13.73
CA THR A 368 22.34 -2.19 -14.05
C THR A 368 22.97 -2.81 -12.81
N HIS A 369 22.62 -4.05 -12.51
CA HIS A 369 23.19 -4.83 -11.41
C HIS A 369 23.25 -6.30 -11.81
N ASP A 370 24.29 -7.03 -11.40
CA ASP A 370 24.41 -8.48 -11.62
C ASP A 370 24.18 -8.93 -13.08
N GLY A 371 24.50 -8.08 -14.06
CA GLY A 371 24.26 -8.32 -15.49
C GLY A 371 22.82 -8.07 -15.98
N ILE A 372 21.92 -7.59 -15.12
CA ILE A 372 20.51 -7.27 -15.39
C ILE A 372 20.36 -5.75 -15.46
N VAL A 373 19.67 -5.26 -16.50
CA VAL A 373 19.34 -3.82 -16.63
C VAL A 373 18.03 -3.53 -15.89
N GLY A 374 18.12 -2.72 -14.84
CA GLY A 374 16.97 -2.32 -14.03
C GLY A 374 16.66 -3.31 -12.91
N TYR A 375 16.41 -2.76 -11.73
CA TYR A 375 15.94 -3.54 -10.59
C TYR A 375 14.44 -3.83 -10.74
N ALA A 376 14.02 -5.06 -10.45
CA ALA A 376 12.61 -5.45 -10.48
C ALA A 376 11.75 -4.54 -9.58
N ALA A 377 10.49 -4.33 -9.95
CA ALA A 377 9.51 -3.74 -9.05
C ALA A 377 9.20 -4.65 -7.86
N TYR A 378 9.24 -5.96 -8.08
CA TYR A 378 8.99 -6.96 -7.05
C TYR A 378 9.99 -8.10 -7.18
N LYS A 379 10.92 -8.20 -6.22
CA LYS A 379 11.91 -9.28 -6.12
C LYS A 379 11.50 -10.23 -5.00
N VAL A 380 11.35 -11.51 -5.31
CA VAL A 380 11.39 -12.59 -4.31
C VAL A 380 12.81 -13.16 -4.29
N ALA A 381 13.43 -13.21 -3.12
CA ALA A 381 14.80 -13.71 -2.95
C ALA A 381 14.93 -15.16 -3.42
N ASP A 382 16.08 -15.51 -4.00
CA ASP A 382 16.24 -16.83 -4.64
C ASP A 382 16.22 -17.99 -3.64
N THR A 383 16.46 -17.68 -2.36
CA THR A 383 16.38 -18.60 -1.23
C THR A 383 14.94 -19.01 -0.90
N VAL A 384 13.95 -18.15 -1.16
CA VAL A 384 12.54 -18.39 -0.81
C VAL A 384 12.01 -19.62 -1.54
N SER A 385 11.29 -20.48 -0.83
CA SER A 385 10.73 -21.73 -1.35
C SER A 385 9.23 -21.64 -1.57
N GLU A 386 8.53 -20.85 -0.77
CA GLU A 386 7.08 -20.65 -0.85
C GLU A 386 6.73 -19.16 -0.93
N HIS A 387 5.95 -18.78 -1.95
CA HIS A 387 5.47 -17.41 -2.13
C HIS A 387 4.24 -17.42 -3.04
N ASP A 388 3.23 -16.60 -2.78
CA ASP A 388 2.04 -16.53 -3.63
C ASP A 388 1.61 -15.07 -3.88
N ALA A 389 1.72 -14.62 -5.12
CA ALA A 389 1.35 -13.27 -5.49
C ALA A 389 0.36 -13.26 -6.66
N VAL A 390 -0.69 -12.44 -6.58
CA VAL A 390 -1.71 -12.33 -7.61
C VAL A 390 -2.11 -10.89 -7.90
N ALA A 391 -2.28 -10.58 -9.19
CA ALA A 391 -2.66 -9.27 -9.73
C ALA A 391 -1.63 -8.16 -9.54
N LEU A 392 -0.45 -8.34 -10.14
CA LEU A 392 0.67 -7.39 -10.00
C LEU A 392 0.86 -6.61 -11.30
N GLY A 393 1.01 -5.28 -11.20
CA GLY A 393 1.32 -4.39 -12.30
C GLY A 393 2.55 -3.54 -12.02
N SER A 394 3.45 -3.40 -13.01
CA SER A 394 4.60 -2.48 -12.95
C SER A 394 4.71 -1.66 -14.23
N TYR A 395 4.77 -0.34 -14.10
CA TYR A 395 4.76 0.60 -15.23
C TYR A 395 6.10 1.31 -15.34
N CYS A 396 6.54 1.66 -16.55
CA CYS A 396 7.73 2.48 -16.75
C CYS A 396 7.38 3.77 -17.50
N ASN A 397 8.04 4.85 -17.11
CA ASN A 397 7.96 6.15 -17.75
C ASN A 397 9.32 6.86 -17.59
N TYR A 398 10.37 6.28 -18.18
CA TYR A 398 11.74 6.78 -18.13
C TYR A 398 11.88 8.09 -18.90
N THR A 399 11.40 9.18 -18.33
CA THR A 399 11.39 10.51 -18.96
C THR A 399 12.79 11.11 -19.03
N SER A 400 13.72 10.69 -18.16
CA SER A 400 15.11 11.16 -18.19
C SER A 400 15.98 10.45 -19.23
N ASP A 401 15.70 9.18 -19.53
CA ASP A 401 16.32 8.42 -20.62
C ASP A 401 15.33 7.39 -21.15
N ASP A 402 14.62 7.73 -22.23
CA ASP A 402 13.58 6.88 -22.80
C ASP A 402 14.13 5.71 -23.63
N THR A 403 15.46 5.57 -23.73
CA THR A 403 16.12 4.44 -24.38
C THR A 403 16.28 3.24 -23.44
N ILE A 404 16.02 3.41 -22.15
CA ILE A 404 16.14 2.35 -21.15
C ILE A 404 15.16 1.20 -21.47
N VAL A 405 15.71 0.00 -21.54
CA VAL A 405 14.94 -1.25 -21.56
C VAL A 405 15.17 -1.96 -20.23
N GLN A 406 14.19 -1.90 -19.33
CA GLN A 406 14.21 -2.65 -18.08
C GLN A 406 13.99 -4.13 -18.38
N HIS A 407 14.78 -5.01 -17.77
CA HIS A 407 14.72 -6.45 -18.07
C HIS A 407 13.36 -7.05 -17.74
N HIS A 408 12.86 -6.85 -16.52
CA HIS A 408 11.56 -7.37 -16.07
C HIS A 408 10.90 -6.48 -15.03
N GLY A 409 9.58 -6.59 -14.89
CA GLY A 409 8.85 -6.01 -13.75
C GLY A 409 9.03 -6.85 -12.48
N PHE A 410 9.06 -8.18 -12.63
CA PHE A 410 9.05 -9.12 -11.52
C PHE A 410 10.23 -10.09 -11.59
N GLN A 411 10.84 -10.42 -10.45
CA GLN A 411 11.95 -11.36 -10.37
C GLN A 411 11.76 -12.35 -9.23
N VAL A 412 11.66 -13.64 -9.50
CA VAL A 412 11.40 -14.67 -8.49
C VAL A 412 12.16 -15.97 -8.78
N PRO A 413 12.46 -16.82 -7.79
CA PRO A 413 13.00 -18.15 -8.07
C PRO A 413 11.96 -19.04 -8.78
N VAL A 414 12.43 -19.87 -9.71
CA VAL A 414 11.60 -20.87 -10.39
C VAL A 414 11.53 -22.12 -9.52
N LYS A 415 10.55 -22.15 -8.62
CA LYS A 415 10.30 -23.27 -7.69
C LYS A 415 8.81 -23.60 -7.63
N PRO A 416 8.42 -24.87 -7.39
CA PRO A 416 7.01 -25.26 -7.33
C PRO A 416 6.15 -24.49 -6.31
N GLY A 417 6.75 -24.05 -5.19
CA GLY A 417 6.07 -23.31 -4.13
C GLY A 417 5.97 -21.80 -4.37
N VAL A 418 6.62 -21.25 -5.40
CA VAL A 418 6.61 -19.81 -5.72
C VAL A 418 5.69 -19.59 -6.90
N ARG A 419 4.51 -19.01 -6.66
CA ARG A 419 3.43 -18.88 -7.63
C ARG A 419 3.05 -17.42 -7.83
N MET A 420 3.17 -16.96 -9.06
CA MET A 420 2.83 -15.61 -9.48
C MET A 420 1.69 -15.69 -10.49
N ARG A 421 0.64 -14.90 -10.31
CA ARG A 421 -0.56 -14.95 -11.15
C ARG A 421 -0.98 -13.56 -11.55
N HIS A 422 -1.51 -13.43 -12.75
CA HIS A 422 -2.08 -12.19 -13.27
C HIS A 422 -1.10 -11.02 -13.22
N LEU A 423 0.03 -11.18 -13.91
CA LEU A 423 1.11 -10.21 -13.97
C LEU A 423 0.99 -9.35 -15.22
N MET A 424 1.36 -8.08 -15.10
CA MET A 424 1.53 -7.22 -16.26
C MET A 424 2.64 -6.19 -16.10
N VAL A 425 3.25 -5.81 -17.22
CA VAL A 425 4.11 -4.63 -17.32
C VAL A 425 3.63 -3.69 -18.42
N ILE A 426 3.84 -2.40 -18.25
CA ILE A 426 3.33 -1.36 -19.15
C ILE A 426 4.39 -0.27 -19.37
N SER A 427 4.64 0.10 -20.63
CA SER A 427 5.36 1.34 -20.95
C SER A 427 4.36 2.47 -21.16
N LEU A 428 4.47 3.55 -20.40
CA LEU A 428 3.63 4.73 -20.53
C LEU A 428 4.14 5.61 -21.66
N GLY A 429 3.40 5.66 -22.78
CA GLY A 429 3.74 6.51 -23.92
C GLY A 429 5.08 6.18 -24.60
N GLY A 430 5.62 4.97 -24.40
CA GLY A 430 6.91 4.55 -24.97
C GLY A 430 8.14 5.13 -24.27
N LYS A 431 8.00 5.66 -23.05
CA LYS A 431 9.11 6.20 -22.26
C LYS A 431 9.86 5.07 -21.55
N GLY A 432 10.84 4.52 -22.26
CA GLY A 432 11.49 3.25 -21.97
C GLY A 432 10.56 2.06 -22.23
N GLN A 433 11.09 0.85 -22.08
CA GLN A 433 10.37 -0.40 -22.35
C GLN A 433 10.74 -1.49 -21.33
N TYR A 434 9.94 -2.55 -21.27
CA TYR A 434 10.28 -3.80 -20.61
C TYR A 434 10.69 -4.85 -21.64
N ALA A 435 11.74 -5.63 -21.36
CA ALA A 435 12.11 -6.80 -22.15
C ALA A 435 11.19 -8.00 -21.87
N HIS A 436 10.80 -8.18 -20.61
CA HIS A 436 9.97 -9.27 -20.12
C HIS A 436 9.00 -8.81 -19.02
N VAL A 437 7.99 -9.63 -18.74
CA VAL A 437 7.07 -9.38 -17.61
C VAL A 437 7.73 -9.83 -16.31
N ILE A 438 8.18 -11.08 -16.27
CA ILE A 438 8.76 -11.74 -15.09
C ILE A 438 9.96 -12.60 -15.48
N ASN A 439 11.10 -12.45 -14.79
CA ASN A 439 12.37 -13.07 -15.17
C ASN A 439 12.61 -12.89 -16.69
N ASP A 440 12.71 -14.00 -17.43
CA ASP A 440 12.87 -14.01 -18.90
C ASP A 440 11.56 -14.41 -19.63
N THR A 441 10.40 -14.29 -18.96
CA THR A 441 9.08 -14.73 -19.45
C THR A 441 8.12 -13.54 -19.65
N GLY A 442 7.30 -13.65 -20.69
CA GLY A 442 6.39 -12.61 -21.14
C GLY A 442 6.98 -11.77 -22.27
N ALA A 443 6.12 -11.28 -23.15
CA ALA A 443 6.53 -10.46 -24.29
C ALA A 443 7.08 -9.10 -23.82
N PRO A 444 7.99 -8.48 -24.57
CA PRO A 444 8.39 -7.10 -24.29
C PRO A 444 7.22 -6.13 -24.51
N THR A 445 7.29 -4.97 -23.85
CA THR A 445 6.48 -3.83 -24.29
C THR A 445 7.14 -3.20 -25.52
N SER A 446 6.35 -2.53 -26.37
CA SER A 446 6.88 -1.85 -27.55
C SER A 446 5.96 -0.72 -28.02
N GLY A 447 6.51 0.21 -28.80
CA GLY A 447 5.76 1.34 -29.32
C GLY A 447 5.33 2.34 -28.24
N THR A 448 4.31 3.14 -28.55
CA THR A 448 3.81 4.24 -27.71
C THR A 448 2.38 4.04 -27.21
N ASP A 449 1.69 2.98 -27.64
CA ASP A 449 0.24 2.81 -27.47
C ASP A 449 -0.18 2.36 -26.06
N THR A 450 0.76 2.31 -25.09
CA THR A 450 0.51 1.98 -23.68
C THR A 450 -0.31 0.70 -23.50
N VAL A 451 0.15 -0.36 -24.18
CA VAL A 451 -0.50 -1.68 -24.16
C VAL A 451 0.19 -2.57 -23.12
N PRO A 452 -0.55 -3.20 -22.18
CA PRO A 452 0.03 -4.12 -21.22
C PRO A 452 0.58 -5.39 -21.87
N SER A 453 1.80 -5.77 -21.51
CA SER A 453 2.28 -7.15 -21.69
C SER A 453 1.90 -7.98 -20.46
N LYS A 454 1.39 -9.20 -20.65
CA LYS A 454 0.79 -10.01 -19.59
C LYS A 454 1.44 -11.40 -19.47
N VAL A 455 1.45 -11.91 -18.25
CA VAL A 455 1.66 -13.33 -17.93
C VAL A 455 0.56 -13.76 -16.95
N THR A 456 -0.23 -14.77 -17.32
CA THR A 456 -1.38 -15.21 -16.51
C THR A 456 -0.95 -16.02 -15.29
N GLN A 457 0.11 -16.82 -15.41
CA GLN A 457 0.68 -17.63 -14.34
C GLN A 457 2.18 -17.85 -14.55
N PHE A 458 2.94 -17.97 -13.46
CA PHE A 458 4.37 -18.29 -13.44
C PHE A 458 4.78 -18.96 -12.10
N PRO A 459 5.76 -19.87 -12.07
CA PRO A 459 6.28 -20.56 -13.25
C PRO A 459 5.21 -21.43 -13.92
#